data_AF-A0A699WIE6-F1
#
_entry.id   AF-A0A699WIE6-F1
#
_cell.length_a   1.000
_cell.length_b   1.000
_cell.length_c   1.000
_cell.angle_alpha   90.00
_cell.angle_beta   90.00
_cell.angle_gamma   90.00
#
_symmetry.space_group_name_H-M   'P 1'
#
loop_
_entity.id
_entity.type
_entity.pdbx_description
1 polymer ?
#
loop_
_entity_poly.entity_id
_entity_poly.type
_entity_poly.pdbx_seq_one_letter_code
_entity_poly.pdbx_strand_id
1 'polypeptide(L)' 'TVNRGLWYPKDSSVALTAFADADHAGCQDTRRSTSGSVQFLGERLISWSSKR' A
#
# COMPACT_ATOMS: atom_id res chain seq x y z
N THR A 1 -8.32 -11.31 -25.53
CA THR A 1 -7.49 -10.59 -24.55
C THR A 1 -8.36 -10.23 -23.36
N VAL A 2 -8.00 -10.67 -22.15
CA VAL A 2 -8.82 -10.39 -20.96
C VAL A 2 -8.57 -8.94 -20.54
N ASN A 3 -9.60 -8.09 -20.62
CA ASN A 3 -9.55 -6.72 -20.11
C ASN A 3 -9.42 -6.74 -18.58
N ARG A 4 -8.20 -6.68 -18.05
CA ARG A 4 -7.91 -6.51 -16.62
C ARG A 4 -7.62 -5.05 -16.33
N GLY A 5 -8.66 -4.29 -16.01
CA GLY A 5 -8.58 -2.90 -15.58
C GLY A 5 -9.48 -2.66 -14.37
N LEU A 6 -9.07 -1.72 -13.51
CA LEU A 6 -9.95 -1.17 -12.48
C LEU A 6 -10.74 0.00 -13.06
N TRP A 7 -12.05 -0.03 -12.89
CA TRP A 7 -12.96 1.03 -13.34
C TRP A 7 -13.27 1.97 -12.17
N TYR A 8 -13.02 3.27 -12.36
CA TYR A 8 -13.32 4.31 -11.39
C TYR A 8 -14.33 5.31 -11.96
N PRO A 9 -15.24 5.87 -11.15
CA PRO A 9 -16.15 6.91 -11.60
C PRO A 9 -15.38 8.15 -12.03
N LYS A 10 -15.76 8.74 -13.17
CA LYS A 10 -15.13 9.94 -13.75
C LYS A 10 -15.11 11.14 -12.80
N ASP A 11 -16.13 11.24 -11.96
CA ASP A 11 -16.34 12.39 -11.07
C ASP A 11 -15.80 12.17 -9.65
N SER A 12 -15.06 11.07 -9.43
CA SER A 12 -14.38 10.88 -8.14
C SER A 12 -13.13 11.75 -8.09
N SER A 13 -12.91 12.50 -7.00
CA SER A 13 -11.63 13.18 -6.78
C SER A 13 -10.54 12.12 -6.65
N VAL A 14 -9.78 11.92 -7.72
CA VAL A 14 -8.71 10.92 -7.78
C VAL A 14 -7.47 11.52 -7.11
N ALA A 15 -7.35 11.35 -5.80
CA ALA A 15 -6.13 11.66 -5.07
C ALA A 15 -5.38 10.35 -4.76
N LEU A 16 -4.10 10.28 -5.08
CA LEU A 16 -3.25 9.15 -4.69
C LEU A 16 -2.62 9.45 -3.33
N THR A 17 -2.95 8.64 -2.33
CA THR A 17 -2.41 8.76 -0.96
C THR A 17 -1.65 7.48 -0.62
N ALA A 18 -0.42 7.61 -0.12
CA ALA A 18 0.39 6.47 0.28
C ALA A 18 0.91 6.66 1.71
N PHE A 19 0.89 5.59 2.49
CA PHE A 19 1.50 5.53 3.82
C PHE A 19 2.55 4.42 3.84
N ALA A 20 3.60 4.64 4.62
CA ALA A 20 4.64 3.65 4.86
C ALA A 20 4.98 3.63 6.35
N ASP A 21 5.17 2.44 6.89
CA ASP A 21 5.75 2.22 8.20
C ASP A 21 7.07 1.46 8.06
N ALA A 22 7.98 1.74 8.97
CA ALA A 22 9.21 0.97 9.13
C ALA A 22 9.52 0.93 10.62
N ASP A 23 9.55 -0.27 11.20
CA ASP A 23 10.03 -0.46 12.56
C ASP A 23 11.49 -0.95 12.53
N HIS A 24 12.35 -0.22 13.24
CA HIS A 24 13.75 -0.63 13.43
C HIS A 24 13.90 -1.55 14.63
N ALA A 25 12.86 -1.74 15.46
CA ALA A 25 12.88 -2.59 16.64
C ALA A 25 12.80 -4.09 16.29
N GLY A 26 13.48 -4.49 15.22
CA GLY A 26 13.56 -5.85 14.72
C GLY A 26 13.88 -6.81 15.84
N CYS A 27 13.08 -7.87 15.91
CA CYS A 27 13.26 -9.05 16.75
C CYS A 27 14.75 -9.29 17.05
N GLN A 28 15.12 -9.33 18.34
CA GLN A 28 16.51 -9.49 18.79
C GLN A 28 17.22 -10.68 18.12
N ASP A 29 16.46 -11.68 17.66
CA ASP A 29 16.98 -12.88 17.01
C ASP A 29 17.36 -12.70 15.54
N THR A 30 16.72 -11.78 14.79
CA THR A 30 16.89 -11.71 13.32
C THR A 30 17.43 -10.40 12.78
N ARG A 31 17.43 -9.32 13.57
CA ARG A 31 17.84 -7.96 13.14
C ARG A 31 17.21 -7.50 11.81
N ARG A 32 16.03 -8.03 11.45
CA ARG A 32 15.29 -7.59 10.28
C ARG A 32 14.33 -6.48 10.68
N SER A 33 14.40 -5.35 9.98
CA SER A 33 13.38 -4.32 10.03
C SER A 33 12.11 -4.84 9.37
N THR A 34 10.95 -4.61 10.00
CA THR A 34 9.66 -4.81 9.37
C THR A 34 9.28 -3.49 8.69
N SER A 35 8.76 -3.57 7.48
CA SER A 35 8.25 -2.39 6.77
C SER A 35 6.95 -2.70 6.07
N GLY A 36 5.95 -1.87 6.29
CA GLY A 36 4.65 -1.90 5.62
C GLY A 36 4.49 -0.72 4.67
N SER A 37 3.70 -0.91 3.63
CA SER A 37 3.25 0.18 2.76
C SER A 37 1.81 -0.04 2.35
N VAL A 38 1.04 1.03 2.24
CA VAL A 38 -0.36 0.99 1.81
C VAL A 38 -0.66 2.18 0.89
N GLN A 39 -1.37 1.94 -0.21
CA GLN A 39 -1.69 2.94 -1.23
C GLN A 39 -3.20 2.99 -1.45
N PHE A 40 -3.73 4.22 -1.50
CA PHE A 40 -5.14 4.54 -1.69
C PHE A 40 -5.34 5.44 -2.91
N LEU A 41 -6.45 5.22 -3.61
CA LEU A 41 -6.98 6.11 -4.63
C LEU A 41 -8.30 6.71 -4.14
N GLY A 42 -8.27 7.96 -3.69
CA GLY A 42 -9.31 8.52 -2.83
C GLY A 42 -9.39 7.72 -1.53
N GLU A 43 -10.57 7.18 -1.23
CA GLU A 43 -10.80 6.33 -0.05
C GLU A 43 -10.65 4.82 -0.34
N ARG A 44 -10.21 4.44 -1.55
CA ARG A 44 -10.17 3.04 -1.99
C ARG A 44 -8.74 2.49 -1.90
N LEU A 45 -8.54 1.41 -1.18
CA LEU A 45 -7.27 0.68 -1.13
C LEU A 45 -6.97 0.05 -2.51
N ILE A 46 -5.81 0.36 -3.10
CA ILE A 46 -5.39 -0.19 -4.40
C ILE A 46 -4.17 -1.10 -4.32
N SER A 47 -3.32 -0.94 -3.30
CA SER A 47 -2.15 -1.77 -3.10
C SER A 47 -1.72 -1.76 -1.65
N TRP A 48 -1.16 -2.89 -1.19
CA TRP A 48 -0.50 -3.00 0.09
C TRP A 48 0.68 -3.96 -0.02
N SER A 49 1.71 -3.72 0.78
CA SER A 49 2.84 -4.63 0.90
C SER A 49 3.32 -4.68 2.34
N SER A 50 3.82 -5.83 2.74
CA SER A 50 4.45 -6.03 4.05
C SER A 50 5.71 -6.83 3.84
N LYS A 51 6.82 -6.29 4.31
CA LYS A 51 8.12 -6.94 4.29
C LYS A 51 8.54 -7.17 5.73
N ARG A 52 8.69 -8.44 6.08
CA ARG A 52 9.41 -8.85 7.28
C ARG A 52 10.89 -9.01 6.98
#